data_AF-W4Q162-F1
#
_entry.id   AF-W4Q162-F1
#
_cell.length_a   1.000
_cell.length_b   1.000
_cell.length_c   1.000
_cell.angle_alpha   90.00
_cell.angle_beta   90.00
_cell.angle_gamma   90.00
#
_symmetry.space_group_name_H-M   'P 1'
#
loop_
_entity.id
_entity.type
_entity.pdbx_description
1 polymer ?
#
loop_
_entity_poly.entity_id
_entity_poly.type
_entity_poly.pdbx_seq_one_letter_code
_entity_poly.pdbx_strand_id
1 'polypeptide(L)'
;MAIPGLIIMTISTFAFLFIDTNTSILYLTVMYAIRMFGFSMVMMPVNTAGLNQIPRKLIPHGSAVTNTIRQMSASIGTGLLVTTMTTAERVGTNLPQIARPDIFGAIIAFGMIAVLTLVSLILSFKVEKTSPPTDEEWEKQASA
;
A
#
# COMPACT_ATOMS: atom_id res chain seq x y z
N MET A 1 -0.19 -6.17 -14.80
CA MET A 1 0.87 -5.23 -14.38
C MET A 1 0.86 -4.98 -12.87
N ALA A 2 -0.31 -4.87 -12.23
CA ALA A 2 -0.39 -4.70 -10.77
C ALA A 2 0.22 -5.87 -9.96
N ILE A 3 -0.02 -7.12 -10.34
CA ILE A 3 0.49 -8.31 -9.62
C ILE A 3 2.04 -8.32 -9.51
N PRO A 4 2.83 -8.24 -10.60
CA PRO A 4 4.29 -8.21 -10.48
C PRO A 4 4.80 -6.98 -9.72
N GLY A 5 4.13 -5.83 -9.82
CA GLY A 5 4.45 -4.64 -9.02
C GLY A 5 4.23 -4.86 -7.52
N LEU A 6 3.13 -5.51 -7.14
CA LEU A 6 2.85 -5.88 -5.75
C LEU A 6 3.85 -6.89 -5.20
N ILE A 7 4.28 -7.87 -6.01
CA ILE A 7 5.33 -8.82 -5.60
C ILE A 7 6.64 -8.08 -5.29
N ILE A 8 7.07 -7.17 -6.17
CA ILE A 8 8.28 -6.36 -5.95
C ILE A 8 8.14 -5.48 -4.70
N MET A 9 6.98 -4.85 -4.51
CA MET A 9 6.70 -4.08 -3.30
C MET A 9 6.76 -4.93 -2.03
N THR A 10 6.17 -6.13 -2.03
CA THR A 10 6.21 -7.03 -0.88
C THR A 10 7.64 -7.46 -0.57
N ILE A 11 8.39 -7.98 -1.54
CA ILE A 11 9.78 -8.43 -1.35
C ILE A 11 10.66 -7.28 -0.82
N SER A 12 10.57 -6.10 -1.45
CA SER A 12 11.34 -4.94 -0.98
C SER A 12 10.92 -4.49 0.42
N THR A 13 9.64 -4.56 0.79
CA THR A 13 9.18 -4.27 2.16
C THR A 13 9.77 -5.25 3.18
N PHE A 14 9.81 -6.55 2.86
CA PHE A 14 10.43 -7.55 3.73
C PHE A 14 11.92 -7.28 3.96
N ALA A 15 12.63 -6.74 2.96
CA ALA A 15 14.03 -6.36 3.12
C ALA A 15 14.24 -5.27 4.21
N PHE A 16 13.23 -4.43 4.50
CA PHE A 16 13.30 -3.44 5.58
C PHE A 16 13.12 -4.04 6.98
N LEU A 17 12.66 -5.29 7.11
CA LEU A 17 12.51 -5.96 8.41
C LEU A 17 13.84 -6.42 9.01
N PHE A 18 14.88 -6.54 8.19
CA PHE A 18 16.20 -7.03 8.57
C PHE A 18 17.24 -5.90 8.71
N ILE A 19 16.79 -4.65 8.80
CA ILE A 19 17.67 -3.49 8.97
C ILE A 19 18.20 -3.44 10.39
N ASP A 20 19.46 -3.03 10.53
CA ASP A 20 20.11 -2.76 11.81
C ASP A 20 20.95 -1.47 11.69
N THR A 21 21.53 -1.03 12.79
CA THR A 21 22.49 0.08 12.92
C THR A 21 23.67 0.03 11.95
N ASN A 22 24.08 -1.17 11.50
CA ASN A 22 25.19 -1.34 10.56
C ASN A 22 24.73 -1.29 9.09
N THR A 23 23.44 -1.16 8.82
CA THR A 23 22.92 -1.11 7.46
C THR A 23 23.35 0.19 6.77
N SER A 24 24.03 0.05 5.64
CA SER A 24 24.49 1.20 4.84
C SER A 24 23.31 2.02 4.31
N ILE A 25 23.47 3.35 4.31
CA ILE A 25 22.51 4.29 3.69
C ILE A 25 22.26 3.91 2.23
N LEU A 26 23.29 3.47 1.50
CA LEU A 26 23.17 3.05 0.10
C LEU A 26 22.18 1.88 -0.06
N TYR A 27 22.21 0.91 0.87
CA TYR A 27 21.27 -0.21 0.86
C TYR A 27 19.83 0.27 1.04
N LEU A 28 19.60 1.19 2.00
CA LEU A 28 18.28 1.78 2.23
C LEU A 28 17.76 2.51 1.00
N THR A 29 18.60 3.33 0.37
CA THR A 29 18.24 4.10 -0.83
C THR A 29 17.89 3.18 -1.99
N VAL A 30 18.69 2.15 -2.26
CA VAL A 30 18.44 1.20 -3.35
C VAL A 30 17.16 0.41 -3.10
N MET A 31 16.95 -0.11 -1.89
CA MET A 31 15.73 -0.85 -1.55
C MET A 31 14.49 0.04 -1.62
N TYR A 32 14.61 1.30 -1.20
CA TYR A 32 13.53 2.28 -1.33
C TYR A 32 13.21 2.61 -2.79
N ALA A 33 14.23 2.73 -3.65
CA ALA A 33 14.04 2.93 -5.08
C ALA A 33 13.33 1.74 -5.74
N ILE A 34 13.72 0.51 -5.41
CA ILE A 34 13.06 -0.72 -5.87
C ILE A 34 11.59 -0.75 -5.43
N ARG A 35 11.33 -0.39 -4.17
CA ARG A 35 9.96 -0.29 -3.63
C ARG A 35 9.11 0.72 -4.41
N MET A 36 9.66 1.92 -4.66
CA MET A 36 8.96 2.98 -5.41
C MET A 36 8.73 2.62 -6.87
N PHE A 37 9.66 1.86 -7.47
CA PHE A 37 9.47 1.29 -8.79
C PHE A 37 8.27 0.32 -8.81
N GLY A 38 8.20 -0.61 -7.85
CA GLY A 38 7.05 -1.48 -7.65
C GLY A 38 5.74 -0.72 -7.50
N PHE A 39 5.72 0.33 -6.69
CA PHE A 39 4.56 1.19 -6.47
C PHE A 39 4.06 1.86 -7.75
N SER A 40 4.96 2.39 -8.58
CA SER A 40 4.59 3.02 -9.85
C SER A 40 3.87 2.06 -10.81
N MET A 41 4.29 0.79 -10.84
CA MET A 41 3.68 -0.26 -11.67
C MET A 41 2.29 -0.68 -11.20
N VAL A 42 1.95 -0.44 -9.92
CA VAL A 42 0.63 -0.73 -9.36
C VAL A 42 -0.31 0.44 -9.55
N MET A 43 0.14 1.67 -9.30
CA MET A 43 -0.74 2.82 -9.19
C MET A 43 -1.40 3.22 -10.52
N MET A 44 -0.71 3.06 -11.65
CA MET A 44 -1.30 3.31 -12.97
C MET A 44 -2.44 2.34 -13.30
N PRO A 45 -2.22 1.01 -13.40
CA PRO A 45 -3.27 0.09 -13.79
C PRO A 45 -4.44 0.04 -12.81
N VAL A 46 -4.22 0.24 -11.51
CA VAL A 46 -5.30 0.23 -10.52
C VAL A 46 -6.24 1.41 -10.71
N ASN A 47 -5.70 2.63 -10.88
CA ASN A 47 -6.54 3.81 -11.11
C ASN A 47 -7.27 3.73 -12.45
N THR A 48 -6.58 3.29 -13.51
CA THR A 48 -7.20 3.17 -14.85
C THR A 48 -8.25 2.07 -14.89
N ALA A 49 -7.98 0.90 -14.28
CA ALA A 49 -8.95 -0.19 -14.23
C ALA A 49 -10.18 0.19 -13.40
N GLY A 50 -10.02 0.89 -12.26
CA GLY A 50 -11.14 1.31 -11.42
C GLY A 50 -12.11 2.25 -12.14
N LEU A 51 -11.59 3.21 -12.92
CA LEU A 51 -12.42 4.15 -13.68
C LEU A 51 -13.00 3.53 -14.96
N ASN A 52 -12.35 2.51 -15.53
CA ASN A 52 -12.86 1.80 -16.70
C ASN A 52 -14.08 0.91 -16.39
N GLN A 53 -14.48 0.76 -15.12
CA GLN A 53 -15.67 -0.01 -14.72
C GLN A 53 -16.96 0.82 -14.63
N ILE A 54 -16.88 2.14 -14.86
CA ILE A 54 -18.03 3.05 -14.77
C ILE A 54 -18.31 3.74 -16.11
N PRO A 55 -19.58 4.09 -16.41
CA PRO A 55 -19.97 4.86 -17.60
C PRO A 55 -19.11 6.11 -17.82
N ARG A 56 -18.82 6.45 -19.09
CA ARG A 56 -17.97 7.62 -19.42
C ARG A 56 -18.49 8.93 -18.81
N LYS A 57 -19.81 9.09 -18.68
CA LYS A 57 -20.47 10.24 -18.03
C LYS A 57 -20.11 10.38 -16.55
N LEU A 58 -19.78 9.29 -15.86
CA LEU A 58 -19.46 9.25 -14.43
C LEU A 58 -17.96 9.26 -14.13
N ILE A 59 -17.08 9.12 -15.13
CA ILE A 59 -15.61 9.15 -14.93
C ILE A 59 -15.14 10.37 -14.13
N PRO A 60 -15.61 11.62 -14.40
CA PRO A 60 -15.21 12.78 -13.60
C PRO A 60 -15.60 12.66 -12.12
N HIS A 61 -16.81 12.16 -11.84
CA HIS A 61 -17.30 11.93 -10.48
C HIS A 61 -16.53 10.78 -9.78
N GLY A 62 -16.31 9.67 -10.49
CA GLY A 62 -15.54 8.53 -9.97
C GLY A 62 -14.08 8.89 -9.67
N SER A 63 -13.46 9.74 -10.50
CA SER A 63 -12.10 10.25 -10.25
C SER A 63 -12.05 11.11 -8.99
N ALA A 64 -13.05 11.97 -8.77
CA ALA A 64 -13.15 12.77 -7.55
C ALA A 64 -13.29 11.88 -6.31
N VAL A 65 -14.20 10.90 -6.34
CA VAL A 65 -14.37 9.92 -5.24
C VAL A 65 -13.09 9.13 -4.97
N THR A 66 -12.43 8.64 -6.03
CA THR A 66 -11.16 7.89 -5.91
C THR A 66 -10.06 8.74 -5.26
N ASN A 67 -9.99 10.02 -5.60
CA ASN A 67 -9.04 10.94 -4.98
C ASN A 67 -9.35 11.17 -3.49
N THR A 68 -10.62 11.35 -3.13
CA THR A 68 -11.05 11.53 -1.73
C THR A 68 -10.76 10.28 -0.89
N ILE A 69 -11.14 9.09 -1.38
CA ILE A 69 -10.85 7.82 -0.71
C ILE A 69 -9.34 7.67 -0.52
N ARG A 70 -8.55 7.95 -1.56
CA ARG A 70 -7.08 7.86 -1.49
C ARG A 70 -6.49 8.79 -0.43
N GLN A 71 -6.95 10.04 -0.37
CA GLN A 71 -6.47 11.01 0.62
C GLN A 71 -6.86 10.61 2.05
N MET A 72 -8.10 10.15 2.24
CA MET A 72 -8.55 9.62 3.53
C MET A 72 -7.72 8.41 3.96
N SER A 73 -7.53 7.43 3.06
CA SER A 73 -6.70 6.25 3.33
C SER A 73 -5.24 6.62 3.64
N ALA A 74 -4.66 7.60 2.94
CA ALA A 74 -3.30 8.06 3.18
C ALA A 74 -3.16 8.70 4.58
N SER A 75 -4.13 9.52 4.98
CA SER A 75 -4.15 10.15 6.31
C SER A 75 -4.26 9.09 7.42
N ILE A 76 -5.25 8.20 7.32
CA ILE A 76 -5.47 7.12 8.30
C ILE A 76 -4.25 6.20 8.37
N GLY A 77 -3.72 5.79 7.21
CA GLY A 77 -2.55 4.92 7.13
C GLY A 77 -1.32 5.54 7.77
N THR A 78 -1.06 6.82 7.53
CA THR A 78 0.07 7.53 8.14
C THR A 78 -0.08 7.61 9.65
N GLY A 79 -1.29 7.94 10.14
CA GLY A 79 -1.57 8.00 11.58
C GLY A 79 -1.35 6.64 12.27
N LEU A 80 -1.81 5.55 11.64
CA LEU A 80 -1.59 4.19 12.16
C LEU A 80 -0.11 3.84 12.20
N LEU A 81 0.64 4.11 11.13
CA LEU A 81 2.07 3.80 11.06
C LEU A 81 2.88 4.58 12.10
N VAL A 82 2.65 5.88 12.24
CA VAL A 82 3.33 6.71 13.24
C VAL A 82 2.98 6.26 14.65
N THR A 83 1.71 5.93 14.91
CA THR A 83 1.28 5.43 16.23
C THR A 83 1.94 4.09 16.56
N THR A 84 1.96 3.16 15.62
CA THR A 84 2.62 1.85 15.80
C THR A 84 4.12 2.01 16.03
N MET A 85 4.80 2.83 15.23
CA MET A 85 6.23 3.11 15.37
C MET A 85 6.55 3.68 16.76
N THR A 86 5.88 4.76 17.15
CA THR A 86 6.14 5.45 18.42
C THR A 86 5.75 4.61 19.64
N THR A 87 4.69 3.79 19.53
CA THR A 87 4.29 2.86 20.59
C THR A 87 5.33 1.76 20.77
N ALA A 88 5.80 1.17 19.67
CA ALA A 88 6.83 0.12 19.70
C ALA A 88 8.17 0.66 20.22
N GLU A 89 8.57 1.86 19.82
CA GLU A 89 9.73 2.56 20.36
C GLU A 89 9.63 2.75 21.87
N ARG A 90 8.48 3.24 22.37
CA ARG A 90 8.25 3.39 23.83
C ARG A 90 8.35 2.07 24.57
N VAL A 91 7.82 0.99 24.02
CA VAL A 91 7.97 -0.36 24.60
C VAL A 91 9.44 -0.76 24.62
N GLY A 92 10.17 -0.52 23.53
CA GLY A 92 11.59 -0.81 23.40
C GLY A 92 12.45 -0.11 24.46
N THR A 93 12.14 1.15 24.78
CA THR A 93 12.85 1.92 25.83
C THR A 93 12.75 1.29 27.22
N ASN A 94 11.68 0.51 27.49
CA ASN A 94 11.49 -0.17 28.78
C ASN A 94 12.17 -1.55 28.83
N LEU A 95 12.81 -2.00 27.75
CA LEU A 95 13.45 -3.30 27.64
C LEU A 95 14.98 -3.15 27.58
N PRO A 96 15.73 -3.56 28.62
CA PRO A 96 17.18 -3.37 28.69
C PRO A 96 17.96 -4.01 27.54
N GLN A 97 17.42 -5.07 26.95
CA GLN A 97 18.02 -5.77 25.80
C GLN A 97 17.93 -5.00 24.47
N ILE A 98 17.10 -3.95 24.37
CA ILE A 98 16.94 -3.17 23.14
C ILE A 98 17.78 -1.90 23.23
N ALA A 99 18.99 -1.94 22.68
CA ALA A 99 19.90 -0.80 22.68
C ALA A 99 19.44 0.37 21.78
N ARG A 100 18.56 0.10 20.81
CA ARG A 100 18.07 1.07 19.80
C ARG A 100 16.54 0.98 19.63
N PRO A 101 15.77 1.59 20.56
CA PRO A 101 14.30 1.55 20.51
C PRO A 101 13.70 2.20 19.26
N ASP A 102 14.37 3.19 18.69
CA ASP A 102 14.01 3.90 17.46
C ASP A 102 13.98 2.96 16.25
N ILE A 103 15.05 2.16 16.07
CA ILE A 103 15.14 1.16 14.99
C ILE A 103 14.12 0.05 15.21
N PHE A 104 13.93 -0.40 16.46
CA PHE A 104 12.91 -1.37 16.79
C PHE A 104 11.50 -0.88 16.42
N GLY A 105 11.17 0.37 16.76
CA GLY A 105 9.90 0.99 16.38
C GLY A 105 9.70 1.03 14.86
N ALA A 106 10.74 1.39 14.11
CA ALA A 106 10.71 1.40 12.65
C ALA A 106 10.49 0.00 12.07
N ILE A 107 11.18 -1.04 12.56
CA ILE A 107 11.03 -2.42 12.10
C ILE A 107 9.60 -2.92 12.35
N ILE A 108 9.02 -2.66 13.52
CA ILE A 108 7.63 -3.04 13.82
C ILE A 108 6.65 -2.34 12.87
N ALA A 109 6.85 -1.06 12.57
CA ALA A 109 6.02 -0.34 11.61
C ALA A 109 6.18 -0.90 10.18
N PHE A 110 7.40 -1.23 9.74
CA PHE A 110 7.62 -1.94 8.47
C PHE A 110 6.98 -3.33 8.48
N GLY A 111 6.91 -4.01 9.62
CA GLY A 111 6.17 -5.26 9.81
C GLY A 111 4.68 -5.10 9.53
N MET A 112 4.07 -4.03 10.05
CA MET A 112 2.68 -3.67 9.73
C MET A 112 2.50 -3.45 8.23
N ILE A 113 3.40 -2.69 7.59
CA ILE A 113 3.36 -2.46 6.14
C ILE A 113 3.53 -3.78 5.37
N ALA A 114 4.40 -4.69 5.83
CA ALA A 114 4.61 -6.00 5.21
C ALA A 114 3.33 -6.83 5.25
N VAL A 115 2.62 -6.85 6.38
CA VAL A 115 1.32 -7.53 6.49
C VAL A 115 0.27 -6.88 5.57
N LEU A 116 0.15 -5.56 5.57
CA LEU A 116 -0.81 -4.85 4.72
C LEU A 116 -0.54 -5.08 3.22
N THR A 117 0.73 -5.05 2.80
CA THR A 117 1.12 -5.32 1.42
C THR A 117 0.92 -6.78 1.04
N LEU A 118 1.16 -7.72 1.95
CA LEU A 118 0.90 -9.15 1.74
C LEU A 118 -0.61 -9.42 1.58
N VAL A 119 -1.45 -8.83 2.44
CA VAL A 119 -2.92 -8.90 2.31
C VAL A 119 -3.36 -8.31 0.97
N SER A 120 -2.80 -7.16 0.58
CA SER A 120 -3.08 -6.52 -0.72
C SER A 120 -2.69 -7.42 -1.90
N LEU A 121 -1.55 -8.11 -1.81
CA LEU A 121 -1.11 -9.08 -2.81
C LEU A 121 -2.07 -10.26 -2.91
N ILE A 122 -2.50 -10.84 -1.77
CA ILE A 122 -3.46 -11.96 -1.75
C ILE A 122 -4.81 -11.53 -2.34
N LEU A 123 -5.32 -10.36 -1.96
CA LEU A 123 -6.57 -9.83 -2.51
C LEU A 123 -6.45 -9.56 -4.01
N SER A 124 -5.30 -9.12 -4.50
CA SER A 124 -5.08 -8.86 -5.93
C SER A 124 -5.26 -10.12 -6.80
N PHE A 125 -5.07 -11.33 -6.27
CA PHE A 125 -5.35 -12.56 -7.01
C PHE A 125 -6.85 -12.87 -7.11
N LYS A 126 -7.67 -12.30 -6.21
CA LYS A 126 -9.13 -12.47 -6.22
C LYS A 126 -9.87 -11.40 -7.01
N VAL A 127 -9.20 -10.32 -7.42
CA VAL A 127 -9.83 -9.27 -8.24
C VAL A 127 -10.01 -9.81 -9.66
N GLU A 128 -11.24 -10.22 -9.97
CA GLU A 128 -11.64 -10.69 -11.30
C GLU A 128 -11.71 -9.51 -12.28
N LYS A 129 -11.27 -9.71 -13.52
CA LYS A 129 -11.32 -8.68 -14.56
C LYS A 129 -12.78 -8.40 -14.91
N THR A 130 -13.36 -7.32 -14.39
CA THR A 130 -14.67 -6.88 -14.86
C THR A 130 -14.50 -6.02 -16.12
N SER A 131 -15.35 -6.29 -17.11
CA SER A 131 -15.41 -5.50 -18.35
C SER A 131 -16.34 -4.31 -18.14
N PRO A 132 -16.16 -3.19 -18.87
CA PRO A 132 -17.04 -2.04 -18.76
C PRO A 132 -18.47 -2.46 -19.14
N PRO A 133 -19.47 -2.34 -18.25
CA PRO A 133 -20.86 -2.55 -18.62
C PRO A 133 -21.30 -1.41 -19.57
N THR A 134 -22.13 -1.74 -20.55
CA THR A 134 -22.77 -0.72 -21.40
C THR A 134 -23.73 0.15 -20.57
N ASP A 135 -23.99 1.37 -21.01
CA ASP A 135 -24.86 2.31 -20.28
C ASP A 135 -26.26 1.70 -19.99
N GLU A 136 -26.77 0.86 -20.90
CA GLU A 136 -28.03 0.12 -20.75
C GLU A 136 -27.96 -0.99 -19.67
N GLU A 137 -26.83 -1.69 -19.55
CA GLU A 137 -26.60 -2.72 -18.52
C GLU A 137 -26.47 -2.10 -17.13
N TRP A 138 -25.84 -0.92 -17.03
CA TRP A 138 -25.72 -0.19 -15.78
C TRP A 138 -27.07 0.31 -15.26
N GLU A 139 -27.91 0.84 -16.15
CA GLU A 139 -29.26 1.31 -15.77
C GLU A 139 -30.18 0.16 -15.35
N LYS A 140 -30.05 -1.03 -15.97
CA LYS A 140 -30.73 -2.26 -15.50
C LYS A 140 -30.23 -2.75 -14.15
N GLN A 141 -28.93 -2.64 -13.84
CA GLN A 141 -28.39 -3.04 -12.54
C GLN A 141 -28.71 -2.05 -11.44
N ALA A 142 -28.78 -0.75 -11.74
CA ALA A 142 -29.11 0.30 -10.77
C ALA A 142 -30.62 0.38 -10.44
N SER A 143 -31.47 -0.27 -11.22
CA SER A 143 -32.92 -0.32 -11.04
C SER A 143 -33.46 -1.64 -10.45
N ALA A 144 -32.56 -2.58 -10.14
CA ALA A 144 -32.84 -3.83 -9.41
C ALA A 144 -32.46 -3.68 -7.93
#